data_AF-A0A959IUV1-F1
#
_entry.id   AF-A0A959IUV1-F1
#
_cell.length_a   1.000
_cell.length_b   1.000
_cell.length_c   1.000
_cell.angle_alpha   90.00
_cell.angle_beta   90.00
_cell.angle_gamma   90.00
#
_symmetry.space_group_name_H-M   'P 1'
#
loop_
_entity.id
_entity.type
_entity.pdbx_description
1 polymer ?
#
loop_
_entity_poly.entity_id
_entity_poly.type
_entity_poly.pdbx_seq_one_letter_code
_entity_poly.pdbx_strand_id
1 'polypeptide(L)'
;MLKYNLTLLCIMWFSLQLIGQTREAPPVILKGEKLPDLLDVPVDKLAGFRFEQNAWVQIPIQIDEMDWRLAYDLYNQEINNNFEIEMLVYTDPYKYTGPDENTRFDSNDELVFMAKDAGASFTGQNWPAGVIDLPMEVRIYDPLTDQNTFVYLFQQDGSLDPAAG
;
A
#
# COMPACT_ATOMS: atom_id res chain seq x y z
N MET A 1 14.51 -25.95 60.12
CA MET A 1 14.90 -26.62 58.86
C MET A 1 13.63 -26.80 58.04
N LEU A 2 13.62 -26.29 56.80
CA LEU A 2 12.52 -26.33 55.81
C LEU A 2 11.90 -27.75 55.66
N LYS A 3 10.64 -27.95 55.26
CA LYS A 3 10.04 -27.76 53.90
C LYS A 3 8.49 -27.88 54.04
N TYR A 4 7.64 -26.96 53.54
CA TYR A 4 7.03 -26.88 52.18
C TYR A 4 6.48 -28.24 51.71
N ASN A 5 5.27 -28.45 51.16
CA ASN A 5 4.28 -27.66 50.40
C ASN A 5 3.13 -28.65 50.05
N LEU A 6 1.97 -28.36 49.46
CA LEU A 6 1.14 -27.18 49.22
C LEU A 6 -0.07 -27.77 48.48
N THR A 7 -1.28 -27.40 48.90
CA THR A 7 -2.55 -27.88 48.37
C THR A 7 -2.68 -27.54 46.88
N LEU A 8 -3.12 -28.52 46.08
CA LEU A 8 -3.43 -28.37 44.67
C LEU A 8 -4.64 -27.44 44.51
N LEU A 9 -4.41 -26.18 44.11
CA LEU A 9 -5.47 -25.25 43.72
C LEU A 9 -5.47 -25.15 42.18
N CYS A 10 -6.41 -25.88 41.57
CA CYS A 10 -6.67 -25.80 40.14
C CYS A 10 -7.42 -24.49 39.86
N ILE A 11 -6.70 -23.43 39.51
CA ILE A 11 -7.31 -22.19 39.01
C ILE A 11 -7.40 -22.32 37.50
N MET A 12 -8.56 -22.77 37.02
CA MET A 12 -8.92 -22.56 35.61
C MET A 12 -9.12 -21.07 35.38
N TRP A 13 -8.11 -20.41 34.80
CA TRP A 13 -8.29 -19.12 34.15
C TRP A 13 -9.07 -19.38 32.86
N PHE A 14 -10.37 -19.11 32.90
CA PHE A 14 -11.14 -18.88 31.68
C PHE A 14 -10.63 -17.56 31.09
N SER A 15 -9.64 -17.61 30.21
CA SER A 15 -9.30 -16.47 29.37
C SER A 15 -10.49 -16.22 28.47
N LEU A 16 -11.25 -15.17 28.75
CA LEU A 16 -12.18 -14.59 27.80
C LEU A 16 -11.32 -14.02 26.66
N GLN A 17 -10.97 -14.85 25.68
CA GLN A 17 -10.49 -14.33 24.41
C GLN A 17 -11.69 -13.60 23.82
N LEU A 18 -11.67 -12.28 23.96
CA LEU A 18 -12.43 -11.41 23.08
C LEU A 18 -11.97 -11.82 21.68
N ILE A 19 -12.80 -12.55 20.95
CA ILE A 19 -12.64 -12.72 19.53
C ILE A 19 -12.90 -11.32 18.97
N GLY A 20 -11.85 -10.49 18.97
CA GLY A 20 -11.82 -9.34 18.10
C GLY A 20 -12.13 -9.89 16.72
N GLN A 21 -13.17 -9.39 16.07
CA GLN A 21 -13.38 -9.66 14.66
C GLN A 21 -12.04 -9.40 13.97
N THR A 22 -11.39 -10.45 13.48
CA THR A 22 -10.27 -10.30 12.55
C THR A 22 -10.90 -9.79 11.27
N ARG A 23 -11.10 -8.47 11.18
CA ARG A 23 -11.36 -7.84 9.90
C ARG A 23 -10.06 -8.00 9.13
N GLU A 24 -10.08 -8.72 8.02
CA GLU A 24 -9.02 -8.55 7.02
C GLU A 24 -8.92 -7.05 6.76
N ALA A 25 -7.74 -6.48 7.01
CA ALA A 25 -7.57 -5.06 6.86
C ALA A 25 -7.78 -4.72 5.37
N PRO A 26 -8.60 -3.71 5.05
CA PRO A 26 -8.93 -3.41 3.66
C PRO A 26 -7.70 -2.93 2.90
N PRO A 27 -7.72 -3.04 1.56
CA PRO A 27 -6.78 -2.29 0.73
C PRO A 27 -6.98 -0.79 0.96
N VAL A 28 -5.89 -0.06 0.93
CA VAL A 28 -5.84 1.39 0.83
C VAL A 28 -5.47 1.71 -0.60
N ILE A 29 -6.27 2.54 -1.26
CA ILE A 29 -6.07 2.97 -2.64
C ILE A 29 -5.92 4.49 -2.61
N LEU A 30 -4.79 5.00 -3.10
CA LEU A 30 -4.50 6.41 -3.18
C LEU A 30 -4.30 6.81 -4.63
N LYS A 31 -5.06 7.80 -5.10
CA LYS A 31 -4.85 8.39 -6.42
C LYS A 31 -3.55 9.19 -6.44
N GLY A 32 -2.81 9.14 -7.54
CA GLY A 32 -1.56 9.90 -7.68
C GLY A 32 -1.75 11.41 -7.57
N GLU A 33 -2.94 11.96 -7.90
CA GLU A 33 -3.29 13.36 -7.60
C GLU A 33 -3.21 13.73 -6.09
N LYS A 34 -3.23 12.76 -5.18
CA LYS A 34 -3.05 12.96 -3.73
C LYS A 34 -1.61 12.74 -3.27
N LEU A 35 -0.72 12.38 -4.19
CA LEU A 35 0.67 12.00 -3.93
C LEU A 35 1.65 12.85 -4.77
N PRO A 36 1.60 14.19 -4.68
CA PRO A 36 2.33 15.09 -5.57
C PRO A 36 3.86 14.90 -5.52
N ASP A 37 4.39 14.47 -4.38
CA ASP A 37 5.84 14.27 -4.18
C ASP A 37 6.37 12.99 -4.85
N LEU A 38 5.49 12.13 -5.37
CA LEU A 38 5.87 10.91 -6.10
C LEU A 38 5.59 10.98 -7.61
N LEU A 39 4.99 12.08 -8.08
CA LEU A 39 4.75 12.27 -9.51
C LEU A 39 6.06 12.26 -10.29
N ASP A 40 6.01 11.75 -11.52
CA ASP A 40 7.18 11.56 -12.38
C ASP A 40 8.23 10.61 -11.81
N VAL A 41 7.94 9.80 -10.79
CA VAL A 41 8.83 8.71 -10.38
C VAL A 41 8.53 7.49 -11.26
N PRO A 42 9.54 6.81 -11.86
CA PRO A 42 9.28 5.56 -12.56
C PRO A 42 8.60 4.55 -11.64
N VAL A 43 7.55 3.87 -12.11
CA VAL A 43 6.70 3.03 -11.25
C VAL A 43 7.47 1.90 -10.55
N ASP A 44 8.52 1.36 -11.20
CA ASP A 44 9.42 0.36 -10.63
C ASP A 44 10.39 0.91 -9.57
N LYS A 45 10.41 2.23 -9.37
CA LYS A 45 11.25 2.94 -8.40
C LYS A 45 10.50 3.44 -7.18
N LEU A 46 9.28 2.98 -6.96
CA LEU A 46 8.53 3.22 -5.73
C LEU A 46 8.65 2.02 -4.80
N ALA A 47 8.81 2.28 -3.50
CA ALA A 47 8.84 1.24 -2.47
C ALA A 47 8.07 1.69 -1.23
N GLY A 48 7.29 0.76 -0.65
CA GLY A 48 6.57 0.97 0.60
C GLY A 48 7.33 0.38 1.78
N PHE A 49 7.29 1.08 2.91
CA PHE A 49 7.84 0.61 4.17
C PHE A 49 6.90 0.86 5.33
N ARG A 50 7.03 0.02 6.35
CA ARG A 50 6.54 0.28 7.70
C ARG A 50 7.70 0.38 8.67
N PHE A 51 7.49 1.14 9.75
CA PHE A 51 8.41 1.14 10.87
C PHE A 51 7.87 0.25 11.99
N GLU A 52 8.66 -0.74 12.40
CA GLU A 52 8.29 -1.68 13.47
C GLU A 52 9.53 -2.08 14.26
N GLN A 53 9.43 -2.16 15.59
CA GLN A 53 10.51 -2.64 16.47
C GLN A 53 11.87 -1.96 16.22
N ASN A 54 11.85 -0.65 15.95
CA ASN A 54 13.04 0.16 15.65
C ASN A 54 13.78 -0.24 14.35
N ALA A 55 13.06 -0.84 13.40
CA ALA A 55 13.57 -1.23 12.10
C ALA A 55 12.58 -0.89 10.98
N TRP A 56 13.12 -0.71 9.78
CA TRP A 56 12.35 -0.59 8.56
C TRP A 56 12.07 -1.96 7.99
N VAL A 57 10.80 -2.21 7.65
CA VAL A 57 10.35 -3.44 7.01
C VAL A 57 9.66 -3.03 5.72
N GLN A 58 10.12 -3.59 4.60
CA GLN A 58 9.48 -3.36 3.31
C GLN A 58 8.08 -4.00 3.32
N ILE A 59 7.13 -3.33 2.68
CA ILE A 59 5.77 -3.83 2.52
C ILE A 59 5.41 -3.89 1.03
N PRO A 60 4.51 -4.80 0.63
CA PRO A 60 4.07 -4.86 -0.75
C PRO A 60 3.27 -3.61 -1.09
N ILE A 61 3.63 -2.98 -2.20
CA ILE A 61 2.81 -1.95 -2.84
C ILE A 61 2.52 -2.36 -4.28
N GLN A 62 1.41 -1.87 -4.82
CA GLN A 62 1.07 -2.01 -6.22
C GLN A 62 0.85 -0.62 -6.81
N ILE A 63 1.34 -0.44 -8.03
CA ILE A 63 1.03 0.73 -8.85
C ILE A 63 0.14 0.22 -9.97
N ASP A 64 -1.12 0.61 -9.92
CA ASP A 64 -2.08 0.30 -10.98
C ASP A 64 -2.11 1.49 -11.94
N GLU A 65 -1.44 1.31 -13.08
CA GLU A 65 -1.38 2.31 -14.15
C GLU A 65 -2.77 2.48 -14.79
N MET A 66 -3.18 3.72 -15.04
CA MET A 66 -4.48 4.04 -15.62
C MET A 66 -4.36 5.13 -16.68
N ASP A 67 -5.06 4.98 -17.81
CA ASP A 67 -5.04 5.98 -18.88
C ASP A 67 -6.42 6.21 -19.50
N TRP A 68 -6.62 7.38 -20.10
CA TRP A 68 -7.83 7.72 -20.83
C TRP A 68 -7.83 7.01 -22.18
N ARG A 69 -8.81 6.14 -22.39
CA ARG A 69 -8.98 5.41 -23.65
C ARG A 69 -10.34 5.73 -24.25
N LEU A 70 -10.39 5.78 -25.58
CA LEU A 70 -11.65 5.85 -26.28
C LEU A 70 -12.34 4.49 -26.17
N ALA A 71 -13.63 4.49 -25.87
CA ALA A 71 -14.39 3.27 -25.65
C ALA A 71 -14.29 2.28 -26.84
N TYR A 72 -14.18 2.79 -28.07
CA TYR A 72 -14.09 1.94 -29.25
C TYR A 72 -12.73 1.21 -29.37
N ASP A 73 -11.62 1.79 -28.88
CA ASP A 73 -10.30 1.15 -28.88
C ASP A 73 -10.32 -0.14 -28.07
N LEU A 74 -11.10 -0.15 -26.98
CA LEU A 74 -11.23 -1.30 -26.09
C LEU A 74 -12.02 -2.47 -26.71
N TYR A 75 -12.94 -2.19 -27.63
CA TYR A 75 -13.81 -3.21 -28.25
C TYR A 75 -13.40 -3.57 -29.68
N ASN A 76 -12.34 -2.94 -30.22
CA ASN A 76 -11.88 -3.14 -31.61
C ASN A 76 -13.05 -3.04 -32.62
N GLN A 77 -13.95 -2.08 -32.42
CA GLN A 77 -15.10 -1.82 -33.28
C GLN A 77 -14.94 -0.48 -33.96
N GLU A 78 -15.08 -0.46 -35.29
CA GLU A 78 -15.25 0.81 -36.02
C GLU A 78 -16.67 1.33 -35.77
N ILE A 79 -16.80 2.46 -35.09
CA ILE A 79 -18.10 3.10 -34.94
C ILE A 79 -18.22 4.24 -35.94
N ASN A 80 -19.22 4.13 -36.83
CA ASN A 80 -19.55 5.14 -37.83
C ASN A 80 -20.43 6.26 -37.22
N ASN A 81 -19.97 6.88 -36.14
CA ASN A 81 -20.62 8.05 -35.54
C ASN A 81 -19.58 8.96 -34.87
N ASN A 82 -19.81 10.28 -34.91
CA ASN A 82 -18.95 11.30 -34.29
C ASN A 82 -19.09 11.33 -32.75
N PHE A 83 -19.18 10.18 -32.09
CA PHE A 83 -19.36 10.09 -30.65
C PHE A 83 -18.12 9.48 -29.99
N GLU A 84 -17.28 10.36 -29.46
CA GLU A 84 -16.09 10.01 -28.70
C GLU A 84 -16.46 9.91 -27.22
N ILE A 85 -16.37 8.70 -26.66
CA ILE A 85 -16.49 8.48 -25.21
C ILE A 85 -15.11 8.10 -24.71
N GLU A 86 -14.49 9.00 -23.96
CA GLU A 86 -13.26 8.69 -23.22
C GLU A 86 -13.62 8.11 -21.85
N MET A 87 -12.86 7.09 -21.44
CA MET A 87 -13.00 6.45 -20.14
C MET A 87 -11.61 6.23 -19.56
N LEU A 88 -11.44 6.59 -18.29
CA LEU A 88 -10.24 6.21 -17.54
C LEU A 88 -10.31 4.71 -17.23
N VAL A 89 -9.32 3.96 -17.67
CA VAL A 89 -9.26 2.50 -17.53
C VAL A 89 -7.89 2.06 -17.07
N TYR A 90 -7.82 0.93 -16.37
CA TYR A 90 -6.54 0.29 -16.05
C TYR A 90 -5.83 -0.15 -17.33
N THR A 91 -4.55 0.12 -17.42
CA THR A 91 -3.71 -0.23 -18.56
C THR A 91 -2.95 -1.52 -18.28
N ASP A 92 -2.79 -2.35 -19.31
CA ASP A 92 -1.95 -3.55 -19.27
C ASP A 92 -1.45 -3.81 -20.71
N PRO A 93 -0.13 -3.83 -20.95
CA PRO A 93 0.46 -4.09 -22.27
C PRO A 93 -0.01 -5.38 -22.94
N TYR A 94 -0.53 -6.34 -22.17
CA TYR A 94 -0.98 -7.65 -22.62
C TYR A 94 -2.52 -7.79 -22.64
N LYS A 95 -3.27 -6.70 -22.46
CA LYS A 95 -4.75 -6.65 -22.54
C LYS A 95 -5.23 -5.67 -23.60
N TYR A 96 -6.55 -5.62 -23.80
CA TYR A 96 -7.19 -4.73 -24.76
C TYR A 96 -7.06 -3.24 -24.43
N THR A 97 -6.71 -2.89 -23.19
CA THR A 97 -6.51 -1.50 -22.76
C THR A 97 -5.15 -0.94 -23.20
N GLY A 98 -4.20 -1.82 -23.59
CA GLY A 98 -2.85 -1.43 -23.96
C GLY A 98 -2.00 -0.97 -22.78
N PRO A 99 -0.70 -0.67 -23.00
CA PRO A 99 0.15 -0.09 -21.96
C PRO A 99 -0.33 1.32 -21.59
N ASP A 100 0.11 1.83 -20.45
CA ASP A 100 0.05 3.26 -20.18
C ASP A 100 0.94 4.03 -21.17
N GLU A 101 0.48 5.19 -21.64
CA GLU A 101 1.32 6.07 -22.46
C GLU A 101 2.41 6.73 -21.60
N ASN A 102 2.17 6.89 -20.30
CA ASN A 102 3.13 7.39 -19.34
C ASN A 102 3.62 6.26 -18.42
N THR A 103 4.86 5.82 -18.62
CA THR A 103 5.46 4.74 -17.80
C THR A 103 5.97 5.22 -16.43
N ARG A 104 5.56 6.41 -15.99
CA ARG A 104 5.96 7.04 -14.72
C ARG A 104 4.70 7.35 -13.95
N PHE A 105 4.79 7.25 -12.62
CA PHE A 105 3.66 7.49 -11.75
C PHE A 105 3.08 8.89 -11.97
N ASP A 106 1.78 8.96 -12.26
CA ASP A 106 1.10 10.20 -12.59
C ASP A 106 -0.19 10.42 -11.80
N SER A 107 -0.99 11.40 -12.19
CA SER A 107 -2.17 11.81 -11.42
C SER A 107 -3.33 10.81 -11.44
N ASN A 108 -3.41 9.98 -12.48
CA ASN A 108 -4.51 9.08 -12.81
C ASN A 108 -4.28 7.70 -12.17
N ASP A 109 -3.02 7.34 -12.00
CA ASP A 109 -2.58 6.10 -11.38
C ASP A 109 -3.10 5.92 -9.95
N GLU A 110 -3.16 4.66 -9.54
CA GLU A 110 -3.47 4.26 -8.17
C GLU A 110 -2.27 3.59 -7.51
N LEU A 111 -1.95 4.04 -6.30
CA LEU A 111 -1.02 3.35 -5.41
C LEU A 111 -1.83 2.56 -4.38
N VAL A 112 -1.56 1.26 -4.28
CA VAL A 112 -2.33 0.31 -3.46
C VAL A 112 -1.42 -0.41 -2.47
N PHE A 113 -1.90 -0.59 -1.24
CA PHE A 113 -1.28 -1.43 -0.22
C PHE A 113 -2.34 -1.88 0.81
N MET A 114 -2.02 -2.80 1.71
CA MET A 114 -3.00 -3.25 2.71
C MET A 114 -2.88 -2.45 4.01
N ALA A 115 -4.00 -2.04 4.62
CA ALA A 115 -3.96 -1.31 5.89
C ALA A 115 -3.30 -2.08 7.04
N LYS A 116 -3.25 -3.42 6.98
CA LYS A 116 -2.53 -4.28 7.95
C LYS A 116 -1.01 -4.18 7.84
N ASP A 117 -0.49 -3.66 6.73
CA ASP A 117 0.94 -3.53 6.51
C ASP A 117 1.48 -2.24 7.15
N ALA A 118 0.61 -1.36 7.66
CA ALA A 118 1.03 -0.16 8.34
C ALA A 118 1.70 -0.43 9.70
N GLY A 119 2.62 0.44 10.09
CA GLY A 119 3.41 0.35 11.31
C GLY A 119 3.26 1.56 12.24
N ALA A 120 4.24 1.71 13.13
CA ALA A 120 4.34 2.83 14.05
C ALA A 120 4.82 4.11 13.34
N SER A 121 4.61 5.26 13.97
CA SER A 121 5.21 6.51 13.52
C SER A 121 6.73 6.51 13.71
N PHE A 122 7.42 7.21 12.82
CA PHE A 122 8.87 7.41 12.86
C PHE A 122 9.20 8.90 12.97
N THR A 123 10.11 9.25 13.89
CA THR A 123 10.56 10.64 14.13
C THR A 123 12.08 10.81 14.00
N GLY A 124 12.78 9.75 13.58
CA GLY A 124 14.23 9.76 13.41
C GLY A 124 14.66 10.28 12.03
N GLN A 125 15.93 10.04 11.69
CA GLN A 125 16.52 10.41 10.39
C GLN A 125 17.22 9.24 9.70
N ASN A 126 17.22 8.06 10.31
CA ASN A 126 17.82 6.86 9.73
C ASN A 126 16.80 6.21 8.80
N TRP A 127 16.89 6.47 7.50
CA TRP A 127 16.01 5.89 6.48
C TRP A 127 16.44 4.47 6.09
N PRO A 128 15.56 3.67 5.45
CA PRO A 128 15.94 2.35 4.93
C PRO A 128 17.11 2.46 3.93
N ALA A 129 17.94 1.42 3.84
CA ALA A 129 18.92 1.36 2.77
C ALA A 129 18.23 1.23 1.40
N GLY A 130 18.80 1.81 0.35
CA GLY A 130 18.26 1.73 -1.01
C GLY A 130 17.24 2.82 -1.37
N VAL A 131 16.86 3.70 -0.43
CA VAL A 131 16.01 4.87 -0.72
C VAL A 131 16.86 6.09 -1.07
N ILE A 132 16.37 6.95 -1.96
CA ILE A 132 17.14 8.11 -2.46
C ILE A 132 16.60 9.47 -2.01
N ASP A 133 15.34 9.54 -1.59
CA ASP A 133 14.67 10.76 -1.14
C ASP A 133 13.95 10.58 0.20
N LEU A 134 13.42 11.69 0.74
CA LEU A 134 12.57 11.65 1.93
C LEU A 134 11.26 10.92 1.62
N PRO A 135 10.66 10.23 2.61
CA PRO A 135 9.40 9.55 2.37
C PRO A 135 8.25 10.53 2.28
N MET A 136 7.24 10.14 1.52
CA MET A 136 5.88 10.57 1.80
C MET A 136 5.27 9.67 2.88
N GLU A 137 4.88 10.28 4.00
CA GLU A 137 4.19 9.60 5.08
C GLU A 137 2.68 9.54 4.82
N VAL A 138 2.14 8.34 4.79
CA VAL A 138 0.70 8.07 4.71
C VAL A 138 0.20 7.66 6.09
N ARG A 139 -0.67 8.49 6.68
CA ARG A 139 -1.33 8.21 7.95
C ARG A 139 -2.68 7.54 7.71
N ILE A 140 -2.90 6.41 8.36
CA ILE A 140 -4.16 5.67 8.35
C ILE A 140 -4.81 5.85 9.72
N TYR A 141 -6.01 6.43 9.73
CA TYR A 141 -6.81 6.59 10.94
C TYR A 141 -7.89 5.51 11.00
N ASP A 142 -7.88 4.71 12.07
CA ASP A 142 -8.95 3.74 12.35
C ASP A 142 -9.94 4.32 13.39
N PRO A 143 -11.15 4.72 12.97
CA PRO A 143 -12.14 5.32 13.86
C PRO A 143 -12.74 4.34 14.88
N LEU A 144 -12.53 3.03 14.73
CA LEU A 144 -13.02 2.03 15.69
C LEU A 144 -12.10 1.91 16.90
N THR A 145 -10.80 2.08 16.68
CA THR A 145 -9.77 1.95 17.72
C THR A 145 -9.20 3.30 18.16
N ASP A 146 -9.52 4.37 17.44
CA ASP A 146 -8.95 5.72 17.59
C ASP A 146 -7.42 5.74 17.48
N GLN A 147 -6.88 4.85 16.65
CA GLN A 147 -5.44 4.69 16.43
C GLN A 147 -5.01 5.23 15.07
N ASN A 148 -3.78 5.72 15.01
CA ASN A 148 -3.10 6.06 13.77
C ASN A 148 -1.98 5.04 13.52
N THR A 149 -1.95 4.49 12.31
CA THR A 149 -0.82 3.70 11.79
C THR A 149 -0.26 4.36 10.54
N PHE A 150 0.96 3.99 10.15
CA PHE A 150 1.72 4.73 9.15
C PHE A 150 2.34 3.80 8.11
N VAL A 151 2.30 4.25 6.86
CA VAL A 151 3.07 3.71 5.73
C VAL A 151 3.97 4.82 5.21
N TYR A 152 5.18 4.46 4.82
CA TYR A 152 6.18 5.38 4.28
C TYR A 152 6.49 4.97 2.84
N LEU A 153 6.25 5.89 1.91
CA LEU A 153 6.47 5.69 0.48
C LEU A 153 7.76 6.40 0.07
N PHE A 154 8.67 5.68 -0.56
CA PHE A 154 9.97 6.20 -0.96
C PHE A 154 10.21 6.02 -2.46
N GLN A 155 11.00 6.93 -3.03
CA GLN A 155 11.76 6.63 -4.23
C GLN A 155 13.00 5.78 -3.88
N GLN A 156 13.32 4.80 -4.72
CA GLN A 156 14.40 3.83 -4.51
C GLN A 156 15.42 3.79 -5.66
N ASP A 157 16.63 3.28 -5.38
CA ASP A 157 17.79 3.28 -6.29
C ASP A 157 17.85 2.09 -7.28
N GLY A 158 16.90 1.18 -7.20
CA GLY A 158 16.82 -0.07 -7.97
C GLY A 158 17.24 -1.32 -7.19
N SER A 159 17.67 -1.20 -5.93
CA SER A 159 18.05 -2.34 -5.08
C SER A 159 16.87 -2.99 -4.35
N LEU A 160 15.69 -2.34 -4.34
CA LEU A 160 14.49 -2.81 -3.65
C LEU A 160 13.48 -3.41 -4.65
N ASP A 161 12.69 -4.38 -4.18
CA ASP A 161 11.59 -5.00 -4.93
C ASP A 161 10.25 -4.45 -4.43
N PRO A 162 9.47 -3.68 -5.23
CA PRO A 162 8.18 -3.12 -4.81
C PRO A 162 7.17 -4.16 -4.29
N ALA A 163 7.31 -5.42 -4.69
CA ALA A 163 6.44 -6.52 -4.26
C ALA A 163 6.93 -7.23 -2.97
N ALA A 164 8.06 -6.82 -2.38
CA ALA A 164 8.62 -7.49 -1.21
C ALA A 164 7.84 -7.18 0.07
N GLY A 165 7.50 -8.25 0.80
CA GLY A 165 6.83 -8.23 2.11
C GLY A 165 6.17 -9.57 2.45
#